data_AF-A0A4Q1AJD4-F1
#
_entry.id   AF-A0A4Q1AJD4-F1
#
_cell.length_a   1.000
_cell.length_b   1.000
_cell.length_c   1.000
_cell.angle_alpha   90.00
_cell.angle_beta   90.00
_cell.angle_gamma   90.00
#
_symmetry.space_group_name_H-M   'P 1'
#
loop_
_entity.id
_entity.type
_entity.pdbx_description
1 polymer ?
#
loop_
_entity_poly.entity_id
_entity_poly.type
_entity_poly.pdbx_seq_one_letter_code
_entity_poly.pdbx_strand_id
1 'polypeptide(L)'
;MNSIKKFYEELKKIENKSNILYMKIESMKTIFFYDEKSIEIPVGYDLVHEKFFYSSIPTPNEIEYAINYIEDEIEKVVPLLPKKYLLYTKEKFILDIAILCNENISDITSLSKDKMEYIFGEYANVSQGAVASSYQKDLSADFYAKLLILREYMHHINFDYLKIYNK
;
A
#
# COMPACT_ATOMS: atom_id res chain seq x y z
N MET A 1 9.78 23.61 -1.42
CA MET A 1 8.36 23.20 -1.32
C MET A 1 8.34 21.68 -1.31
N ASN A 2 7.82 21.03 -0.25
CA ASN A 2 7.86 19.58 -0.09
C ASN A 2 7.21 18.88 -1.31
N SER A 3 7.87 17.86 -1.89
CA SER A 3 7.41 17.14 -3.08
C SER A 3 5.98 16.61 -2.93
N ILE A 4 5.62 16.16 -1.73
CA ILE A 4 4.27 15.70 -1.37
C ILE A 4 3.25 16.83 -1.49
N LYS A 5 3.55 18.02 -0.94
CA LYS A 5 2.64 19.18 -0.99
C LYS A 5 2.42 19.63 -2.43
N LYS A 6 3.46 19.66 -3.26
CA LYS A 6 3.34 20.03 -4.68
C LYS A 6 2.38 19.08 -5.41
N PHE A 7 2.53 17.77 -5.23
CA PHE A 7 1.67 16.80 -5.88
C PHE A 7 0.22 16.88 -5.37
N TYR A 8 0.03 17.04 -4.06
CA TYR A 8 -1.31 17.20 -3.50
C TYR A 8 -2.07 18.41 -4.07
N GLU A 9 -1.39 19.53 -4.30
CA GLU A 9 -1.99 20.70 -4.96
C GLU A 9 -2.34 20.43 -6.44
N GLU A 10 -1.54 19.61 -7.13
CA GLU A 10 -1.86 19.15 -8.49
C GLU A 10 -3.10 18.24 -8.48
N LEU A 11 -3.20 17.31 -7.53
CA LEU A 11 -4.36 16.43 -7.35
C LEU A 11 -5.66 17.22 -7.13
N LYS A 12 -5.62 18.23 -6.24
CA LYS A 12 -6.76 19.10 -5.94
C LYS A 12 -7.30 19.81 -7.18
N LYS A 13 -6.42 20.21 -8.11
CA LYS A 13 -6.82 20.85 -9.37
C LYS A 13 -7.51 19.89 -10.33
N ILE A 14 -7.14 18.60 -10.32
CA ILE A 14 -7.66 17.60 -11.26
C ILE A 14 -9.01 17.06 -10.80
N GLU A 15 -9.16 16.73 -9.52
CA GLU A 15 -10.35 16.05 -9.01
C GLU A 15 -11.47 17.01 -8.57
N ASN A 16 -11.21 18.32 -8.50
CA ASN A 16 -12.17 19.37 -8.12
C ASN A 16 -12.96 19.05 -6.82
N LYS A 17 -12.37 18.22 -5.95
CA LYS A 17 -12.99 17.62 -4.77
C LYS A 17 -12.20 17.96 -3.51
N SER A 18 -12.94 18.26 -2.45
CA SER A 18 -12.40 18.70 -1.16
C SER A 18 -11.88 17.56 -0.28
N ASN A 19 -12.03 16.29 -0.68
CA ASN A 19 -11.85 15.13 0.20
C ASN A 19 -10.79 14.17 -0.34
N ILE A 20 -9.54 14.64 -0.45
CA ILE A 20 -8.39 13.86 -0.95
C ILE A 20 -7.50 13.49 0.24
N LEU A 21 -7.23 12.19 0.37
CA LEU A 21 -6.16 11.65 1.21
C LEU A 21 -5.07 11.14 0.30
N TYR A 22 -3.85 11.67 0.42
CA TYR A 22 -2.70 11.19 -0.33
C TYR A 22 -1.85 10.30 0.58
N MET A 23 -1.47 9.12 0.08
CA MET A 23 -0.60 8.17 0.76
C MET A 23 0.72 8.05 0.02
N LYS A 24 1.82 8.12 0.78
CA LYS A 24 3.17 7.85 0.30
C LYS A 24 3.83 6.83 1.22
N ILE A 25 4.17 5.66 0.69
CA ILE A 25 4.88 4.61 1.43
C ILE A 25 6.37 4.76 1.09
N GLU A 26 7.17 5.19 2.06
CA GLU A 26 8.62 5.32 1.96
C GLU A 26 9.32 4.09 2.56
N SER A 27 10.64 4.06 2.50
CA SER A 27 11.46 2.95 3.03
C SER A 27 11.21 2.68 4.52
N MET A 28 11.18 3.73 5.33
CA MET A 28 11.10 3.60 6.79
C MET A 28 9.76 4.01 7.40
N LYS A 29 8.89 4.63 6.61
CA LYS A 29 7.61 5.16 7.10
C LYS A 29 6.59 5.34 5.98
N THR A 30 5.33 5.50 6.36
CA THR A 30 4.26 5.92 5.48
C THR A 30 3.77 7.28 5.91
N ILE A 31 3.50 8.14 4.95
CA ILE A 31 2.98 9.49 5.17
C ILE A 31 1.60 9.58 4.54
N PHE A 32 0.61 9.96 5.35
CA PHE A 32 -0.71 10.38 4.90
C PHE A 32 -0.78 11.90 4.90
N PHE A 33 -1.22 12.51 3.79
CA PHE A 33 -1.34 13.95 3.63
C PHE A 33 -2.76 14.35 3.23
N TYR A 34 -3.36 15.28 3.97
CA TYR A 34 -4.70 15.80 3.72
C TYR A 34 -4.83 17.19 4.34
N ASP A 35 -5.54 18.13 3.72
CA ASP A 35 -5.82 19.48 4.26
C ASP A 35 -4.61 20.21 4.85
N GLU A 36 -3.47 20.14 4.15
CA GLU A 36 -2.18 20.68 4.58
C GLU A 36 -1.59 20.07 5.87
N LYS A 37 -2.21 19.02 6.40
CA LYS A 37 -1.74 18.21 7.50
C LYS A 37 -1.06 16.94 6.98
N SER A 38 -0.13 16.43 7.77
CA SER A 38 0.50 15.14 7.55
C SER A 38 0.42 14.29 8.80
N ILE A 39 0.19 12.99 8.63
CA ILE A 39 0.36 11.98 9.67
C ILE A 39 1.41 10.99 9.17
N GLU A 40 2.37 10.68 10.04
CA GLU A 40 3.40 9.69 9.75
C GLU A 40 3.15 8.43 10.56
N ILE A 41 3.37 7.28 9.93
CA ILE A 41 3.28 5.96 10.54
C ILE A 41 4.64 5.29 10.37
N PRO A 42 5.22 4.67 11.41
CA PRO A 42 6.49 3.95 11.32
C PRO A 42 6.33 2.59 10.61
N VAL A 43 5.76 2.61 9.41
CA VAL A 43 5.55 1.44 8.54
C VAL A 43 6.08 1.81 7.17
N GLY A 44 7.23 1.26 6.80
CA GLY A 44 7.84 1.40 5.48
C GLY A 44 8.39 0.07 5.01
N TYR A 45 8.59 -0.08 3.70
CA TYR A 45 8.93 -1.37 3.11
C TYR A 45 10.28 -1.92 3.59
N ASP A 46 11.32 -1.09 3.73
CA ASP A 46 12.62 -1.51 4.27
C ASP A 46 12.50 -1.80 5.77
N LEU A 47 11.77 -0.98 6.53
CA LEU A 47 11.57 -1.20 7.96
C LEU A 47 10.86 -2.52 8.26
N VAL A 48 9.80 -2.85 7.51
CA VAL A 48 9.07 -4.12 7.68
C VAL A 48 9.95 -5.29 7.27
N HIS A 49 10.62 -5.18 6.11
CA HIS A 49 11.55 -6.19 5.62
C HIS A 49 12.66 -6.49 6.64
N GLU A 50 13.40 -5.48 7.08
CA GLU A 50 14.52 -5.62 8.02
C GLU A 50 14.11 -6.17 9.39
N LYS A 51 12.90 -5.84 9.84
CA LYS A 51 12.42 -6.21 11.17
C LYS A 51 11.83 -7.62 11.23
N PHE A 52 11.20 -8.10 10.17
CA PHE A 52 10.38 -9.31 10.21
C PHE A 52 10.76 -10.39 9.21
N PHE A 53 11.44 -10.08 8.11
CA PHE A 53 11.71 -11.04 7.04
C PHE A 53 13.19 -11.43 7.01
N TYR A 54 13.49 -12.62 7.53
CA TYR A 54 14.82 -13.22 7.53
C TYR A 54 15.00 -14.20 6.37
N SER A 55 13.90 -14.75 5.87
CA SER A 55 13.85 -15.66 4.73
C SER A 55 13.82 -14.91 3.39
N SER A 56 14.36 -15.52 2.33
CA SER A 56 14.29 -14.95 0.98
C SER A 56 12.86 -14.82 0.45
N ILE A 57 12.01 -15.79 0.80
CA ILE A 57 10.55 -15.77 0.70
C ILE A 57 10.05 -15.82 2.14
N PRO A 58 9.30 -14.81 2.63
CA PRO A 58 8.82 -14.81 4.01
C PRO A 58 8.00 -16.07 4.35
N THR A 59 8.25 -16.64 5.51
CA THR A 59 7.47 -17.75 6.05
C THR A 59 6.11 -17.26 6.57
N PRO A 60 5.13 -18.16 6.77
CA PRO A 60 3.82 -17.76 7.30
C PRO A 60 3.91 -17.05 8.66
N ASN A 61 4.81 -17.50 9.54
CA ASN A 61 5.01 -16.86 10.84
C ASN A 61 5.62 -15.46 10.71
N GLU A 62 6.58 -15.27 9.80
CA GLU A 62 7.17 -13.96 9.55
C GLU A 62 6.14 -12.97 8.99
N ILE A 63 5.26 -13.41 8.08
CA ILE A 63 4.14 -12.62 7.57
C ILE A 63 3.19 -12.25 8.72
N GLU A 64 2.81 -13.20 9.56
CA GLU A 64 1.91 -12.96 10.69
C GLU A 64 2.48 -11.94 11.68
N TYR A 65 3.78 -12.03 12.01
CA TYR A 65 4.42 -11.03 12.88
C TYR A 65 4.45 -9.64 12.24
N ALA A 66 4.68 -9.56 10.93
CA ALA A 66 4.62 -8.30 10.21
C ALA A 66 3.19 -7.72 10.16
N ILE A 67 2.17 -8.56 9.95
CA ILE A 67 0.74 -8.16 10.02
C ILE A 67 0.47 -7.51 11.37
N ASN A 68 0.70 -8.23 12.48
CA ASN A 68 0.41 -7.73 13.82
C ASN A 68 1.04 -6.35 14.08
N TYR A 69 2.31 -6.16 13.68
CA TYR A 69 2.97 -4.87 13.80
C TYR A 69 2.32 -3.77 12.95
N ILE A 70 2.01 -4.06 11.69
CA ILE A 70 1.42 -3.09 10.78
C ILE A 70 0.01 -2.71 11.26
N GLU A 71 -0.80 -3.68 11.68
CA GLU A 71 -2.14 -3.45 12.23
C GLU A 71 -2.09 -2.55 13.47
N ASP A 72 -1.20 -2.86 14.44
CA ASP A 72 -1.00 -2.05 15.65
C ASP A 72 -0.67 -0.58 15.32
N GLU A 73 0.20 -0.34 14.33
CA GLU A 73 0.56 1.02 13.92
C GLU A 73 -0.56 1.74 13.14
N ILE A 74 -1.34 1.00 12.35
CA ILE A 74 -2.50 1.54 11.63
C ILE A 74 -3.61 1.95 12.60
N GLU A 75 -3.94 1.10 13.58
CA GLU A 75 -5.01 1.36 14.55
C GLU A 75 -4.80 2.66 15.35
N LYS A 76 -3.55 3.05 15.60
CA LYS A 76 -3.20 4.32 16.25
C LYS A 76 -3.59 5.55 15.42
N VAL A 77 -3.63 5.41 14.09
CA VAL A 77 -3.78 6.53 13.16
C VAL A 77 -5.14 6.57 12.46
N VAL A 78 -5.81 5.43 12.25
CA VAL A 78 -7.14 5.38 11.63
C VAL A 78 -8.13 6.38 12.24
N PRO A 79 -8.24 6.55 13.57
CA PRO A 79 -9.14 7.54 14.17
C PRO A 79 -8.81 9.01 13.84
N LEU A 80 -7.57 9.29 13.42
CA LEU A 80 -7.07 10.62 13.09
C LEU A 80 -7.23 10.97 11.60
N LEU A 81 -7.53 9.96 10.76
CA LEU A 81 -7.79 10.18 9.34
C LEU A 81 -9.16 10.86 9.14
N PRO A 82 -9.33 11.64 8.05
CA PRO A 82 -10.64 12.17 7.69
C PRO A 82 -11.66 11.03 7.55
N LYS A 83 -12.97 11.25 7.73
CA LYS A 83 -13.97 10.16 7.63
C LYS A 83 -14.48 9.87 6.22
N LYS A 84 -14.39 10.84 5.32
CA LYS A 84 -14.85 10.73 3.93
C LYS A 84 -13.75 11.27 3.03
N TYR A 85 -13.05 10.39 2.34
CA TYR A 85 -11.93 10.74 1.48
C TYR A 85 -11.82 9.74 0.33
N LEU A 86 -11.15 10.17 -0.72
CA LEU A 86 -10.65 9.32 -1.79
C LEU A 86 -9.15 9.17 -1.56
N LEU A 87 -8.66 7.93 -1.54
CA LEU A 87 -7.25 7.64 -1.33
C LEU A 87 -6.50 7.68 -2.67
N TYR A 88 -5.37 8.39 -2.67
CA TYR A 88 -4.49 8.53 -3.82
C TYR A 88 -3.05 8.18 -3.51
N THR A 89 -2.34 7.70 -4.51
CA THR A 89 -0.90 7.46 -4.46
C THR A 89 -0.25 7.81 -5.81
N LYS A 90 1.08 7.99 -5.80
CA LYS A 90 1.93 8.06 -6.99
C LYS A 90 3.04 7.00 -6.96
N GLU A 91 2.94 6.04 -6.03
CA GLU A 91 3.97 5.04 -5.84
C GLU A 91 3.98 4.02 -6.98
N LYS A 92 5.11 3.95 -7.69
CA LYS A 92 5.26 3.07 -8.86
C LYS A 92 5.05 1.59 -8.51
N PHE A 93 5.53 1.13 -7.36
CA PHE A 93 5.35 -0.27 -6.98
C PHE A 93 3.86 -0.63 -6.78
N ILE A 94 3.02 0.34 -6.40
CA ILE A 94 1.57 0.12 -6.28
C ILE A 94 0.93 0.01 -7.66
N LEU A 95 1.44 0.74 -8.66
CA LEU A 95 1.06 0.51 -10.06
C LEU A 95 1.45 -0.89 -10.54
N ASP A 96 2.65 -1.37 -10.20
CA ASP A 96 3.10 -2.72 -10.55
C ASP A 96 2.20 -3.80 -9.92
N ILE A 97 1.75 -3.60 -8.67
CA ILE A 97 0.74 -4.46 -8.02
C ILE A 97 -0.62 -4.38 -8.73
N ALA A 98 -1.04 -3.19 -9.19
CA ALA A 98 -2.29 -3.05 -9.94
C ALA A 98 -2.25 -3.81 -11.29
N ILE A 99 -1.08 -3.84 -11.94
CA ILE A 99 -0.85 -4.67 -13.14
C ILE A 99 -0.97 -6.16 -12.78
N LEU A 100 -0.39 -6.61 -11.67
CA LEU A 100 -0.54 -8.00 -11.19
C LEU A 100 -2.00 -8.36 -10.89
N CYS A 101 -2.79 -7.40 -10.41
CA CYS A 101 -4.23 -7.53 -10.19
C CYS A 101 -5.05 -7.51 -11.49
N ASN A 102 -4.42 -7.42 -12.66
CA ASN A 102 -5.08 -7.25 -13.96
C ASN A 102 -6.04 -6.05 -13.97
N GLU A 103 -5.61 -4.92 -13.43
CA GLU A 103 -6.36 -3.66 -13.53
C GLU A 103 -6.12 -2.95 -14.87
N ASN A 104 -7.12 -2.20 -15.31
CA ASN A 104 -7.03 -1.40 -16.52
C ASN A 104 -6.17 -0.16 -16.28
N ILE A 105 -4.98 -0.13 -16.89
CA ILE A 105 -4.02 0.96 -16.71
C ILE A 105 -4.44 2.19 -17.52
N SER A 106 -4.52 3.33 -16.85
CA SER A 106 -4.77 4.64 -17.46
C SER A 106 -4.02 5.75 -16.71
N ASP A 107 -4.22 7.02 -17.08
CA ASP A 107 -3.66 8.20 -16.37
C ASP A 107 -3.98 8.16 -14.86
N ILE A 108 -5.17 7.65 -14.50
CA ILE A 108 -5.59 7.39 -13.12
C ILE A 108 -6.11 5.94 -13.04
N THR A 109 -5.30 5.04 -12.50
CA THR A 109 -5.66 3.62 -12.33
C THR A 109 -6.36 3.42 -11.00
N SER A 110 -7.47 2.67 -10.99
CA SER A 110 -8.14 2.26 -9.76
C SER A 110 -7.73 0.83 -9.42
N LEU A 111 -7.14 0.63 -8.24
CA LEU A 111 -6.85 -0.68 -7.67
C LEU A 111 -7.96 -1.10 -6.70
N SER A 112 -8.63 -2.19 -7.01
CA SER A 112 -9.66 -2.81 -6.15
C SER A 112 -9.04 -3.51 -4.93
N LYS A 113 -9.66 -3.31 -3.76
CA LYS A 113 -9.31 -4.03 -2.53
C LYS A 113 -9.41 -5.53 -2.72
N ASP A 114 -10.53 -6.03 -3.25
CA ASP A 114 -10.78 -7.47 -3.41
C ASP A 114 -9.75 -8.14 -4.31
N LYS A 115 -9.37 -7.50 -5.42
CA LYS A 115 -8.33 -8.04 -6.31
C LYS A 115 -6.95 -8.04 -5.67
N MET A 116 -6.63 -7.00 -4.91
CA MET A 116 -5.37 -6.93 -4.16
C MET A 116 -5.34 -8.01 -3.07
N GLU A 117 -6.43 -8.21 -2.33
CA GLU A 117 -6.56 -9.27 -1.31
C GLU A 117 -6.42 -10.66 -1.95
N TYR A 118 -7.01 -10.89 -3.13
CA TYR A 118 -6.83 -12.13 -3.89
C TYR A 118 -5.36 -12.36 -4.26
N ILE A 119 -4.68 -11.35 -4.83
CA ILE A 119 -3.25 -11.47 -5.16
C ILE A 119 -2.42 -11.72 -3.91
N PHE A 120 -2.69 -11.04 -2.79
CA PHE A 120 -2.01 -11.33 -1.54
C PHE A 120 -2.19 -12.79 -1.10
N GLY A 121 -3.41 -13.34 -1.17
CA GLY A 121 -3.68 -14.75 -0.86
C GLY A 121 -2.84 -15.71 -1.71
N GLU A 122 -2.67 -15.42 -2.99
CA GLU A 122 -1.84 -16.23 -3.89
C GLU A 122 -0.35 -16.19 -3.50
N TYR A 123 0.15 -15.05 -3.03
CA TYR A 123 1.51 -14.96 -2.49
C TYR A 123 1.64 -15.65 -1.13
N ALA A 124 0.64 -15.51 -0.25
CA ALA A 124 0.61 -16.24 1.02
C ALA A 124 0.62 -17.76 0.83
N ASN A 125 -0.05 -18.28 -0.20
CA ASN A 125 0.01 -19.71 -0.56
C ASN A 125 1.44 -20.16 -0.91
N VAL A 126 2.21 -19.34 -1.63
CA VAL A 126 3.62 -19.64 -1.94
C VAL A 126 4.46 -19.69 -0.67
N SER A 127 4.21 -18.78 0.27
CA SER A 127 4.86 -18.77 1.59
C SER A 127 4.54 -20.04 2.41
N GLN A 128 3.40 -20.69 2.16
CA GLN A 128 3.03 -21.97 2.76
C GLN A 128 3.59 -23.18 2.02
N GLY A 129 4.40 -22.98 0.98
CA GLY A 129 5.04 -24.05 0.20
C GLY A 129 4.35 -24.41 -1.11
N ALA A 130 3.35 -23.64 -1.55
CA ALA A 130 2.80 -23.80 -2.89
C ALA A 130 3.82 -23.41 -3.97
N VAL A 131 3.68 -23.99 -5.16
CA VAL A 131 4.50 -23.62 -6.31
C VAL A 131 4.02 -22.28 -6.86
N ALA A 132 4.94 -21.34 -7.04
CA ALA A 132 4.63 -20.04 -7.62
C ALA A 132 4.10 -20.16 -9.05
N SER A 133 3.04 -19.43 -9.34
CA SER A 133 2.50 -19.27 -10.68
C SER A 133 3.43 -18.44 -11.57
N SER A 134 3.33 -18.59 -12.88
CA SER A 134 4.19 -17.88 -13.85
C SER A 134 4.09 -16.34 -13.80
N TYR A 135 2.99 -15.80 -13.26
CA TYR A 135 2.81 -14.36 -13.08
C TYR A 135 3.47 -13.82 -11.80
N GLN A 136 3.78 -14.68 -10.82
CA GLN A 136 4.44 -14.31 -9.56
C GLN A 136 5.96 -14.27 -9.76
N LYS A 137 6.43 -13.22 -10.45
CA LYS A 137 7.83 -13.10 -10.88
C LYS A 137 8.79 -12.67 -9.76
N ASP A 138 8.28 -11.91 -8.79
CA ASP A 138 9.07 -11.36 -7.70
C ASP A 138 8.59 -11.96 -6.38
N LEU A 139 9.35 -12.90 -5.84
CA LEU A 139 9.06 -13.55 -4.56
C LEU A 139 9.95 -13.00 -3.43
N SER A 140 10.64 -11.88 -3.67
CA SER A 140 11.56 -11.32 -2.70
C SER A 140 10.83 -10.79 -1.47
N ALA A 141 11.49 -10.83 -0.32
CA ALA A 141 10.98 -10.27 0.91
C ALA A 141 10.62 -8.77 0.80
N ASP A 142 11.34 -7.99 -0.01
CA ASP A 142 11.00 -6.59 -0.34
C ASP A 142 9.64 -6.47 -1.03
N PHE A 143 9.36 -7.32 -2.02
CA PHE A 143 8.05 -7.33 -2.69
C PHE A 143 6.94 -7.74 -1.72
N TYR A 144 7.17 -8.76 -0.89
CA TYR A 144 6.22 -9.14 0.16
C TYR A 144 5.94 -8.00 1.12
N ALA A 145 6.95 -7.23 1.53
CA ALA A 145 6.76 -6.11 2.45
C ALA A 145 5.86 -5.04 1.83
N LYS A 146 6.12 -4.69 0.56
CA LYS A 146 5.29 -3.73 -0.21
C LYS A 146 3.85 -4.21 -0.37
N LEU A 147 3.66 -5.46 -0.76
CA LEU A 147 2.33 -6.05 -0.96
C LEU A 147 1.56 -6.12 0.37
N LEU A 148 2.22 -6.56 1.44
CA LEU A 148 1.63 -6.69 2.75
C LEU A 148 1.22 -5.33 3.33
N ILE A 149 2.11 -4.34 3.32
CA ILE A 149 1.82 -2.98 3.79
C ILE A 149 0.61 -2.40 3.03
N LEU A 150 0.58 -2.56 1.71
CA LEU A 150 -0.56 -2.11 0.91
C LEU A 150 -1.84 -2.84 1.34
N ARG A 151 -1.79 -4.16 1.53
CA ARG A 151 -2.94 -4.96 1.96
C ARG A 151 -3.53 -4.45 3.27
N GLU A 152 -2.69 -4.27 4.29
CA GLU A 152 -3.15 -3.81 5.59
C GLU A 152 -3.76 -2.41 5.52
N TYR A 153 -3.16 -1.49 4.77
CA TYR A 153 -3.76 -0.18 4.57
C TYR A 153 -5.11 -0.26 3.87
N MET A 154 -5.26 -1.02 2.78
CA MET A 154 -6.56 -1.15 2.10
C MET A 154 -7.62 -1.79 3.00
N HIS A 155 -7.22 -2.76 3.81
CA HIS A 155 -8.12 -3.50 4.69
C HIS A 155 -8.64 -2.63 5.84
N HIS A 156 -7.74 -1.97 6.59
CA HIS A 156 -8.06 -1.27 7.83
C HIS A 156 -8.57 0.17 7.66
N ILE A 157 -8.12 0.85 6.60
CA ILE A 157 -8.59 2.20 6.26
C ILE A 157 -9.98 2.14 5.56
N ASN A 158 -10.46 0.92 5.26
CA ASN A 158 -11.79 0.58 4.76
C ASN A 158 -12.21 1.35 3.50
N PHE A 159 -11.42 1.22 2.44
CA PHE A 159 -11.75 1.77 1.12
C PHE A 159 -11.79 0.65 0.06
N ASP A 160 -12.76 0.75 -0.84
CA ASP A 160 -12.94 -0.25 -1.90
C ASP A 160 -11.90 -0.09 -3.02
N TYR A 161 -11.38 1.13 -3.21
CA TYR A 161 -10.45 1.47 -4.29
C TYR A 161 -9.35 2.45 -3.86
N LEU A 162 -8.12 2.16 -4.27
CA LEU A 162 -6.99 3.09 -4.27
C LEU A 162 -6.78 3.67 -5.66
N LYS A 163 -6.71 4.99 -5.79
CA LYS A 163 -6.41 5.65 -7.05
C LYS A 163 -4.91 5.92 -7.21
N ILE A 164 -4.36 5.54 -8.35
CA ILE A 164 -2.94 5.63 -8.66
C ILE A 164 -2.77 6.61 -9.82
N TYR A 165 -1.99 7.66 -9.61
CA TYR A 165 -1.65 8.61 -10.67
C TYR A 165 -0.40 8.16 -11.41
N ASN A 166 -0.55 7.93 -12.70
CA ASN A 166 0.52 7.41 -13.57
C ASN A 166 1.15 8.49 -14.46
N LYS A 167 0.79 9.75 -14.25
CA LYS A 167 1.20 10.90 -15.08
C LYS A 167 2.38 11.68 -14.50
#